data_AF-A0A699XJP5-F1
#
_entry.id   AF-A0A699XJP5-F1
#
_cell.length_a   1.000
_cell.length_b   1.000
_cell.length_c   1.000
_cell.angle_alpha   90.00
_cell.angle_beta   90.00
_cell.angle_gamma   90.00
#
_symmetry.space_group_name_H-M   'P 1'
#
loop_
_entity.id
_entity.type
_entity.pdbx_description
1 polymer ?
#
loop_
_entity_poly.entity_id
_entity_poly.type
_entity_poly.pdbx_seq_one_letter_code
_entity_poly.pdbx_strand_id
1 'polypeptide(L)'
;CRQRAAEGELAPAAVGRGPAQEVREGIRGDHIQWLEPGQAEPCDRYLELMDSLRQALNRGLFLGLEDYESHFALYPPGAFYRRHV
;
A
#
# COMPACT_ATOMS: atom_id res chain seq x y z
N CYS A 1 -6.04 9.86 4.18
CA CYS A 1 -4.66 10.29 3.90
C CYS A 1 -4.32 11.68 4.42
N ARG A 2 -5.03 12.76 4.07
CA ARG A 2 -4.63 14.13 4.51
C ARG A 2 -4.61 14.30 6.04
N GLN A 3 -5.62 13.80 6.74
CA GLN A 3 -5.67 13.81 8.21
C GLN A 3 -4.48 13.05 8.81
N ARG A 4 -4.33 11.78 8.43
CA ARG A 4 -3.17 10.94 8.81
C ARG A 4 -1.82 11.60 8.55
N ALA A 5 -1.67 12.29 7.42
CA ALA A 5 -0.45 13.03 7.10
C ALA A 5 -0.23 14.22 8.04
N ALA A 6 -1.29 14.96 8.38
CA ALA A 6 -1.24 16.04 9.35
C ALA A 6 -0.93 15.54 10.77
N GLU A 7 -1.35 14.31 11.10
CA GLU A 7 -1.06 13.61 12.36
C GLU A 7 0.32 12.93 12.37
N GLY A 8 1.07 12.98 11.26
CA GLY A 8 2.41 12.39 11.15
C GLY A 8 2.43 10.86 11.03
N GLU A 9 1.31 10.24 10.68
CA GLU A 9 1.17 8.78 10.60
C GLU A 9 1.68 8.18 9.28
N LEU A 10 2.00 9.01 8.29
CA LEU A 10 2.55 8.55 7.01
C LEU A 10 4.08 8.67 7.01
N ALA A 11 4.78 7.61 6.60
CA ALA A 11 6.22 7.59 6.44
C ALA A 11 6.63 7.73 4.95
N PRO A 12 7.80 8.31 4.62
CA PRO A 12 8.32 8.31 3.26
C PRO A 12 8.41 6.90 2.68
N ALA A 13 7.92 6.70 1.47
CA ALA A 13 7.94 5.38 0.84
C ALA A 13 9.36 4.96 0.44
N ALA A 14 9.68 3.70 0.67
CA ALA A 14 10.94 3.11 0.25
C ALA A 14 10.80 2.28 -1.04
N VAL A 15 11.94 2.02 -1.67
CA VAL A 15 12.10 1.08 -2.80
C VAL A 15 13.14 0.02 -2.44
N GLY A 16 13.07 -1.15 -3.09
CA GLY A 16 13.96 -2.28 -2.79
C GLY A 16 13.33 -3.28 -1.82
N ARG A 17 14.04 -4.37 -1.55
CA ARG A 17 13.58 -5.48 -0.70
C ARG A 17 14.61 -5.81 0.36
N GLY A 18 14.14 -6.07 1.59
CA GLY A 18 14.98 -6.51 2.69
C GLY A 18 16.12 -5.50 2.97
N PRO A 19 17.38 -5.95 3.09
CA PRO A 19 18.51 -5.05 3.36
C PRO A 19 18.76 -3.97 2.30
N ALA A 20 18.23 -4.12 1.08
CA ALA A 20 18.36 -3.16 0.00
C ALA A 20 17.23 -2.11 -0.01
N GLN A 21 16.37 -2.09 1.01
CA GLN A 21 15.29 -1.12 1.12
C GLN A 21 15.84 0.27 1.47
N GLU A 22 15.51 1.27 0.65
CA GLU A 22 16.01 2.63 0.79
C GLU A 22 14.93 3.65 0.40
N VAL A 23 14.86 4.77 1.13
CA VAL A 23 14.04 5.92 0.76
C VAL A 23 14.77 6.71 -0.34
N ARG A 24 14.24 6.65 -1.57
CA ARG A 24 14.81 7.32 -2.74
C ARG A 24 13.76 8.22 -3.40
N GLU A 25 13.64 9.45 -2.90
CA GLU A 25 12.64 10.43 -3.38
C GLU A 25 12.75 10.74 -4.88
N GLY A 26 13.95 10.60 -5.46
CA GLY A 26 14.17 10.72 -6.90
C GLY A 26 13.52 9.61 -7.74
N ILE A 27 13.06 8.51 -7.13
CA ILE A 27 12.36 7.39 -7.76
C ILE A 27 10.87 7.42 -7.44
N ARG A 28 10.51 7.52 -6.15
CA ARG A 28 9.13 7.70 -5.69
C ARG A 28 9.08 8.69 -4.53
N GLY A 29 8.14 9.63 -4.57
CA GLY A 29 8.02 10.72 -3.60
C GLY A 29 6.74 10.70 -2.76
N ASP A 30 6.03 9.57 -2.71
CA ASP A 30 4.84 9.42 -1.89
C ASP A 30 5.16 9.08 -0.42
N HIS A 31 4.22 9.42 0.46
CA HIS A 31 4.21 8.98 1.84
C HIS A 31 3.14 7.92 2.04
N ILE A 32 3.48 6.86 2.76
CA ILE A 32 2.64 5.67 2.91
C ILE A 32 2.38 5.33 4.37
N GLN A 33 1.32 4.57 4.58
CA GLN A 33 1.06 3.84 5.83
C GLN A 33 0.40 2.54 5.45
N TRP A 34 0.95 1.42 5.94
CA TRP A 34 0.39 0.10 5.73
C TRP A 34 -1.01 0.00 6.34
N LEU A 35 -1.92 -0.63 5.60
CA LEU A 35 -3.24 -0.95 6.11
C LEU A 35 -3.13 -2.20 6.96
N GLU A 36 -3.64 -2.11 8.17
CA GLU A 36 -3.69 -3.22 9.13
C GLU A 36 -5.13 -3.40 9.62
N PRO A 37 -5.56 -4.64 9.88
CA PRO A 37 -6.87 -4.90 10.48
C PRO A 37 -7.04 -4.16 11.82
N GLY A 38 -8.25 -3.65 12.07
CA GLY A 38 -8.62 -2.93 13.28
C GLY A 38 -8.24 -1.44 13.30
N GLN A 39 -7.63 -0.90 12.24
CA GLN A 39 -7.31 0.53 12.16
C GLN A 39 -8.56 1.42 12.06
N ALA A 40 -9.57 0.98 11.31
CA ALA A 40 -10.87 1.64 11.17
C ALA A 40 -11.84 0.72 10.41
N GLU A 41 -13.13 0.79 10.73
CA GLU A 41 -14.17 -0.03 10.08
C GLU A 41 -14.13 0.03 8.53
N PRO A 42 -13.94 1.20 7.87
CA PRO A 42 -13.82 1.22 6.41
C PRO A 42 -12.57 0.51 5.87
N CYS A 43 -11.48 0.48 6.63
CA CYS A 43 -10.26 -0.23 6.24
C CYS A 43 -10.49 -1.75 6.34
N ASP A 44 -11.14 -2.21 7.41
CA ASP A 44 -11.46 -3.62 7.60
C ASP A 44 -12.36 -4.14 6.49
N ARG A 45 -13.43 -3.40 6.18
CA ARG A 45 -14.32 -3.73 5.06
C ARG A 45 -13.61 -3.78 3.71
N TYR A 46 -12.62 -2.91 3.49
CA TYR A 46 -11.80 -2.93 2.28
C TYR A 46 -10.91 -4.18 2.23
N LEU A 47 -10.26 -4.54 3.33
CA LEU A 47 -9.41 -5.74 3.42
C LEU A 47 -10.24 -7.01 3.21
N GLU A 48 -11.44 -7.12 3.80
CA GLU A 48 -12.38 -8.23 3.58
C GLU A 48 -12.83 -8.34 2.11
N LEU A 49 -13.09 -7.21 1.46
CA LEU A 49 -13.44 -7.16 0.04
C LEU A 49 -12.28 -7.67 -0.83
N MET A 50 -11.05 -7.25 -0.54
CA MET A 50 -9.87 -7.69 -1.27
C MET A 50 -9.55 -9.17 -1.06
N ASP A 51 -9.75 -9.70 0.15
CA ASP A 51 -9.63 -11.15 0.39
C ASP A 51 -10.70 -11.94 -0.39
N SER A 52 -11.94 -11.45 -0.41
CA SER A 52 -13.02 -12.07 -1.20
C SER A 52 -12.67 -12.11 -2.70
N LEU A 53 -12.08 -11.04 -3.23
CA LEU A 53 -11.58 -10.98 -4.60
C LEU A 53 -10.43 -11.97 -4.84
N ARG A 54 -9.44 -12.02 -3.95
CA ARG A 54 -8.32 -12.97 -4.00
C ARG A 54 -8.82 -14.41 -4.11
N GLN A 55 -9.79 -14.79 -3.28
CA GLN A 55 -10.40 -16.12 -3.33
C GLN A 55 -11.16 -16.38 -4.65
N ALA A 56 -11.89 -15.40 -5.16
CA ALA A 56 -12.61 -15.52 -6.43
C ALA A 56 -11.63 -15.71 -7.61
N LEU A 57 -10.53 -14.95 -7.63
CA LEU A 57 -9.47 -15.09 -8.64
C LEU A 57 -8.79 -16.45 -8.55
N ASN A 58 -8.51 -16.95 -7.34
CA ASN A 58 -7.94 -18.29 -7.17
C ASN A 58 -8.86 -19.40 -7.67
N ARG A 59 -10.18 -19.29 -7.44
CA ARG A 59 -11.15 -20.25 -7.96
C ARG A 59 -11.34 -20.18 -9.48
N GLY A 60 -11.37 -18.96 -10.04
CA GLY A 60 -11.67 -18.75 -11.46
C GLY A 60 -10.46 -18.89 -12.38
N LEU A 61 -9.27 -18.58 -11.88
CA LEU A 61 -8.05 -18.43 -12.67
C LEU A 61 -6.87 -19.28 -12.16
N PHE A 62 -7.04 -20.01 -11.05
CA PHE A 62 -6.02 -20.90 -10.47
C PHE A 62 -4.67 -20.22 -10.20
N LEU A 63 -4.68 -18.94 -9.78
CA LEU A 63 -3.47 -18.12 -9.62
C LEU A 63 -2.63 -18.45 -8.39
N GLY A 64 -3.20 -19.11 -7.37
CA GLY A 64 -2.47 -19.45 -6.14
C GLY A 64 -2.07 -18.25 -5.28
N LEU A 65 -2.84 -17.16 -5.29
CA LEU A 65 -2.60 -15.97 -4.47
C LEU A 65 -2.73 -16.30 -2.98
N GLU A 66 -1.66 -16.15 -2.20
CA GLU A 66 -1.61 -16.56 -0.79
C GLU A 66 -2.16 -15.48 0.15
N ASP A 67 -1.65 -14.26 0.03
CA ASP A 67 -1.95 -13.12 0.89
C ASP A 67 -2.28 -11.85 0.10
N TYR A 68 -2.57 -10.78 0.83
CA TYR A 68 -2.83 -9.46 0.27
C TYR A 68 -2.28 -8.37 1.19
N GLU A 69 -1.42 -7.52 0.65
CA GLU A 69 -0.86 -6.36 1.34
C GLU A 69 -1.30 -5.08 0.64
N SER A 70 -1.56 -4.01 1.40
CA SER A 70 -1.91 -2.71 0.84
C SER A 70 -1.53 -1.57 1.78
N HIS A 71 -1.43 -0.37 1.23
CA HIS A 71 -1.08 0.82 2.01
C HIS A 71 -1.80 2.06 1.44
N PHE A 72 -2.01 3.06 2.30
CA PHE A 72 -2.33 4.41 1.82
C PHE A 72 -1.12 4.97 1.08
N ALA A 73 -1.35 5.79 0.06
CA ALA A 73 -0.31 6.58 -0.58
C ALA A 73 -0.79 8.03 -0.71
N LEU A 74 0.04 8.97 -0.28
CA LEU A 74 -0.19 10.40 -0.45
C LEU A 74 0.97 10.99 -1.25
N TYR A 75 0.66 11.57 -2.40
CA TYR A 75 1.62 12.28 -3.24
C TYR A 75 1.50 13.78 -2.96
N PRO A 76 2.51 14.42 -2.34
CA PRO A 76 2.60 15.87 -2.29
C PRO A 76 2.61 16.46 -3.71
N PRO A 77 2.22 17.73 -3.90
CA PRO A 77 2.34 18.39 -5.19
C PRO A 77 3.74 18.25 -5.79
N GLY A 78 3.84 17.80 -7.04
CA GLY A 78 5.11 17.56 -7.72
C GLY A 78 5.78 16.20 -7.44
N ALA A 79 5.26 15.41 -6.49
CA ALA A 79 5.74 14.05 -6.27
C ALA A 79 5.26 13.11 -7.39
N PHE A 80 6.04 12.07 -7.65
CA PHE A 80 5.80 11.09 -8.70
C PHE A 80 6.32 9.72 -8.27
N TYR A 81 5.99 8.70 -9.07
CA TYR A 81 6.72 7.44 -9.08
C TYR A 81 7.18 7.20 -10.52
N ARG A 82 8.49 7.06 -10.73
CA ARG A 82 9.04 6.60 -12.01
C ARG A 82 8.47 5.23 -12.38
N ARG A 83 8.46 4.95 -13.69
CA ARG A 83 8.09 3.65 -14.24
C ARG A 83 8.85 2.51 -13.55
N HIS A 84 8.13 1.48 -13.14
CA HIS A 84 8.61 0.27 -12.45
C HIS A 84 7.87 -0.98 -12.97
N VAL A 85 8.14 -2.15 -12.37
CA VAL A 85 7.54 -3.47 -12.67
C VAL A 85 6.86 -3.99 -11.42
#